data_AF-A0A6V7LAR2-F1
#
_entry.id   AF-A0A6V7LAR2-F1
#
_cell.length_a   1.000
_cell.length_b   1.000
_cell.length_c   1.000
_cell.angle_alpha   90.00
_cell.angle_beta   90.00
_cell.angle_gamma   90.00
#
_symmetry.space_group_name_H-M   'P 1'
#
loop_
_entity.id
_entity.type
_entity.pdbx_description
1 polymer ?
#
loop_
_entity_poly.entity_id
_entity_poly.type
_entity_poly.pdbx_seq_one_letter_code
_entity_poly.pdbx_strand_id
1 'polypeptide(L)' 'RWMVAGKADPEMPKRMYIHPDSPSSGEQWMQKVVSFHKLKLTNNMSDKHGY' A
#
# COMPACT_ATOMS: atom_id res chain seq x y z
N ARG A 1 -17.26 17.95 -12.04
CA ARG A 1 -15.98 18.62 -11.67
C ARG A 1 -15.77 18.40 -10.18
N TRP A 2 -14.58 18.00 -9.75
CA TRP A 2 -14.26 17.92 -8.33
C TRP A 2 -14.23 19.31 -7.69
N MET A 3 -14.73 19.44 -6.46
CA MET A 3 -14.77 20.69 -5.70
C MET A 3 -14.36 20.42 -4.25
N VAL A 4 -13.77 21.42 -3.60
CA VAL A 4 -13.36 21.33 -2.18
C VAL A 4 -14.60 21.48 -1.30
N ALA A 5 -14.89 20.49 -0.45
CA ALA A 5 -16.04 20.50 0.44
C ALA A 5 -15.71 20.82 1.91
N GLY A 6 -14.43 20.92 2.27
CA GLY A 6 -14.00 21.15 3.64
C GLY A 6 -12.61 20.57 3.93
N LYS A 7 -12.29 20.44 5.23
CA LYS A 7 -11.07 19.76 5.70
C LYS A 7 -11.31 18.24 5.74
N ALA A 8 -10.28 17.47 5.43
CA ALA A 8 -10.32 16.01 5.54
C ALA A 8 -10.28 15.57 7.01
N ASP A 9 -10.80 14.37 7.26
CA ASP A 9 -10.59 13.66 8.53
C ASP A 9 -9.08 13.37 8.74
N PRO A 10 -8.63 13.15 9.99
CA PRO A 10 -7.24 12.80 10.27
C PRO A 10 -6.79 11.58 9.45
N GLU A 11 -5.57 11.65 8.88
CA GLU A 11 -5.00 10.51 8.16
C GLU A 11 -4.80 9.31 9.09
N MET A 12 -5.17 8.12 8.61
CA MET A 12 -4.81 6.88 9.29
C MET A 12 -3.28 6.68 9.28
N PRO A 13 -2.71 5.97 10.28
CA PRO A 13 -1.31 5.58 10.24
C PRO A 13 -0.99 4.84 8.92
N LYS A 14 0.02 5.33 8.20
CA LYS A 14 0.41 4.78 6.90
C LYS A 14 0.98 3.38 7.12
N ARG A 15 0.27 2.36 6.64
CA ARG A 15 0.76 0.97 6.59
C ARG A 15 1.62 0.79 5.35
N MET A 16 2.80 0.20 5.52
CA MET A 16 3.70 -0.11 4.40
C MET A 16 3.46 -1.55 3.95
N TYR A 17 3.19 -1.74 2.66
CA TYR A 17 3.22 -3.05 2.04
C TYR A 17 4.64 -3.37 1.56
N ILE A 18 5.27 -4.36 2.18
CA ILE A 18 6.57 -4.88 1.74
C ILE A 18 6.30 -6.01 0.74
N HIS A 19 6.90 -5.91 -0.45
CA HIS A 19 6.78 -6.96 -1.46
C HIS A 19 7.29 -8.30 -0.89
N PRO A 20 6.60 -9.44 -1.11
CA PRO A 20 6.93 -10.73 -0.50
C PRO A 20 8.32 -11.25 -0.87
N ASP A 21 8.85 -10.85 -2.03
CA ASP A 21 10.21 -11.21 -2.48
C ASP A 21 11.31 -10.42 -1.72
N SER A 22 10.98 -9.51 -0.78
CA SER A 22 11.97 -8.74 -0.01
C SER A 22 12.49 -9.50 1.23
N PRO A 23 13.78 -9.31 1.61
CA PRO A 23 14.82 -8.63 0.84
C PRO A 23 15.32 -9.50 -0.32
N SER A 24 15.57 -8.87 -1.47
CA SER A 24 16.18 -9.50 -2.65
C SER A 24 17.24 -8.57 -3.24
N SER A 25 18.20 -9.14 -3.97
CA SER A 25 19.25 -8.38 -4.66
C SER A 25 18.68 -7.59 -5.84
N GLY A 26 19.39 -6.55 -6.27
CA GLY A 26 19.00 -5.80 -7.48
C GLY A 26 18.89 -6.68 -8.72
N GLU A 27 19.79 -7.66 -8.86
CA GLU A 27 19.74 -8.63 -9.96
C GLU A 27 18.43 -9.43 -9.96
N GLN A 28 18.00 -9.92 -8.80
CA GLN A 28 16.73 -10.65 -8.67
C GLN A 28 15.51 -9.78 -9.01
N TRP A 29 15.51 -8.51 -8.60
CA TRP A 29 14.42 -7.58 -8.93
C TRP A 29 14.31 -7.29 -10.42
N MET A 30 15.44 -7.24 -11.14
CA MET A 30 15.48 -6.88 -12.56
C MET A 30 15.10 -8.05 -13.49
N GLN A 31 15.02 -9.29 -12.99
CA GLN A 31 14.69 -10.47 -13.80
C GLN A 31 13.24 -10.49 -14.33
N LYS A 32 12.31 -9.82 -13.64
CA LYS A 32 10.87 -9.85 -13.97
C LYS A 32 10.20 -8.56 -13.51
N VAL A 33 9.00 -8.28 -14.04
CA VAL A 33 8.19 -7.14 -13.56
C VAL A 33 7.86 -7.33 -12.08
N VAL A 34 8.16 -6.30 -11.28
CA VAL A 34 7.76 -6.24 -9.87
C VAL A 34 6.29 -5.82 -9.79
N SER A 35 5.43 -6.66 -9.21
CA SER A 35 3.98 -6.43 -9.20
C SER A 35 3.42 -6.32 -7.79
N PHE A 36 2.65 -5.27 -7.56
CA PHE A 36 1.95 -5.00 -6.30
C PHE A 36 0.45 -5.36 -6.36
N HIS A 37 0.03 -6.22 -7.31
CA HIS A 37 -1.39 -6.60 -7.47
C HIS A 37 -2.01 -7.29 -6.24
N LYS A 38 -1.19 -7.76 -5.30
CA LYS A 38 -1.62 -8.33 -4.01
C LYS A 38 -1.86 -7.29 -2.92
N LEU A 39 -1.52 -6.02 -3.17
CA LEU A 39 -1.81 -4.91 -2.26
C LEU A 39 -3.33 -4.73 -2.16
N LYS A 40 -3.81 -4.55 -0.94
CA LYS A 40 -5.22 -4.25 -0.66
C LYS A 40 -5.33 -2.89 0.01
N LEU A 41 -6.46 -2.23 -0.20
CA LEU A 41 -6.84 -1.01 0.49
C LEU A 41 -8.09 -1.32 1.32
N THR A 42 -8.14 -0.81 2.55
CA THR A 42 -9.28 -0.99 3.45
C THR A 42 -9.73 0.34 4.03
N ASN A 43 -11.04 0.49 4.22
CA ASN A 43 -11.64 1.56 5.01
C ASN A 43 -11.93 1.12 6.46
N ASN A 44 -11.59 -0.13 6.83
CA ASN A 44 -11.73 -0.63 8.19
C ASN A 44 -10.54 -0.18 9.05
N MET A 45 -10.76 0.83 9.91
CA MET A 45 -9.76 1.36 10.84
C MET A 45 -9.23 0.33 11.85
N SER A 46 -9.99 -0.76 12.07
CA SER A 46 -9.63 -1.84 13.00
C SER A 46 -9.05 -3.07 12.30
N ASP A 47 -8.72 -2.98 11.01
CA ASP A 47 -8.23 -4.13 10.26
C ASP A 47 -6.97 -4.73 10.92
N LYS A 48 -7.03 -6.03 11.22
CA LYS A 48 -5.93 -6.78 11.85
C LYS A 48 -5.09 -7.54 10.83
N HIS A 49 -5.48 -7.55 9.56
CA HIS A 49 -4.79 -8.29 8.49
C HIS A 49 -3.66 -7.49 7.86
N GLY A 50 -3.51 -6.22 8.22
CA GLY A 50 -2.46 -5.35 7.70
C GLY A 50 -2.78 -4.80 6.31
N TYR A 51 -4.06 -4.78 5.92
CA TYR A 51 -4.53 -4.05 4.73
C TYR A 51 -4.57 -2.55 4.96
#